data_AF-A0A960SZJ4-F1
#
_entry.id   AF-A0A960SZJ4-F1
#
_cell.length_a   1.000
_cell.length_b   1.000
_cell.length_c   1.000
_cell.angle_alpha   90.00
_cell.angle_beta   90.00
_cell.angle_gamma   90.00
#
_symmetry.space_group_name_H-M   'P 1'
#
loop_
_entity.id
_entity.type
_entity.pdbx_description
1 polymer ?
#
loop_
_entity_poly.entity_id
_entity_poly.type
_entity_poly.pdbx_seq_one_letter_code
_entity_poly.pdbx_strand_id
1 'polypeptide(L)'
;MFDLFRRKTGTYKDDTLSGLTVALALVPEAIAFAFAAGVDPLVGLWAAVFMGFITAAFGGRPGMISGATGAIAVVVAKAVQHGDSIREGLGMQYLFA
;
A
#
# COMPACT_ATOMS: atom_id res chain seq x y z
N MET A 1 13.82 17.17 -26.13
CA MET A 1 12.68 16.96 -25.21
C MET A 1 12.57 15.45 -25.03
N PHE A 2 12.77 14.93 -23.81
CA PHE A 2 12.82 13.48 -23.57
C PHE A 2 11.44 12.83 -23.77
N ASP A 3 11.37 11.80 -24.61
CA ASP A 3 10.15 10.98 -24.79
C ASP A 3 9.96 10.01 -23.61
N LEU A 4 9.43 10.52 -22.48
CA LEU A 4 9.18 9.75 -21.26
C LEU A 4 7.96 8.80 -21.35
N PHE A 5 7.17 8.87 -22.42
CA PHE A 5 5.92 8.11 -22.59
C PHE A 5 5.91 7.19 -23.82
N ARG A 6 7.07 6.69 -24.25
CA ARG A 6 7.13 5.67 -25.30
C ARG A 6 6.55 4.36 -24.76
N ARG A 7 5.32 4.05 -25.15
CA ARG A 7 4.61 2.79 -24.85
C ARG A 7 5.37 1.63 -25.47
N LYS A 8 6.32 1.05 -24.74
CA LYS A 8 7.02 -0.17 -25.14
C LYS A 8 6.12 -1.35 -24.77
N THR A 9 5.90 -2.28 -25.68
CA THR A 9 5.26 -3.56 -25.37
C THR A 9 6.13 -4.25 -24.31
N GLY A 10 5.61 -4.40 -23.09
CA GLY A 10 6.32 -5.07 -21.99
C GLY A 10 6.70 -6.49 -22.39
N THR A 11 7.95 -6.87 -22.13
CA THR A 11 8.39 -8.25 -22.28
C THR A 11 7.99 -8.99 -21.01
N TYR A 12 7.51 -10.24 -21.11
CA TYR A 12 7.20 -11.06 -19.93
C TYR A 12 8.34 -11.10 -18.89
N LYS A 13 9.59 -11.11 -19.37
CA LYS A 13 10.78 -11.04 -18.52
C LYS A 13 10.85 -9.72 -17.73
N ASP A 14 10.64 -8.59 -18.40
CA ASP A 14 10.77 -7.27 -17.80
C ASP A 14 9.62 -7.00 -16.81
N ASP A 15 8.40 -7.45 -17.15
CA ASP A 15 7.22 -7.33 -16.29
C ASP A 15 7.35 -8.20 -15.03
N THR A 16 7.87 -9.41 -15.15
CA THR A 16 8.10 -10.30 -14.00
C THR A 16 9.21 -9.77 -13.08
N LEU A 17 10.33 -9.31 -13.65
CA LEU A 17 11.46 -8.79 -12.87
C LEU A 17 11.12 -7.46 -12.18
N SER A 18 10.39 -6.58 -12.86
CA SER A 18 9.92 -5.33 -12.25
C SER A 18 8.89 -5.58 -11.15
N GLY A 19 7.91 -6.46 -11.38
CA GLY A 19 6.93 -6.85 -10.36
C GLY A 19 7.58 -7.46 -9.12
N LEU A 20 8.58 -8.34 -9.29
CA LEU A 20 9.32 -8.94 -8.17
C LEU A 20 10.10 -7.89 -7.37
N THR A 21 10.79 -6.98 -8.07
CA THR A 21 11.57 -5.91 -7.42
C THR A 21 10.68 -5.00 -6.59
N VAL A 22 9.51 -4.66 -7.12
CA VAL A 22 8.49 -3.85 -6.46
C VAL A 22 7.92 -4.57 -5.24
N ALA A 23 7.56 -5.85 -5.38
CA ALA A 23 7.02 -6.64 -4.27
C ALA A 23 8.00 -6.70 -3.09
N LEU A 24 9.29 -6.90 -3.37
CA LEU A 24 10.33 -6.90 -2.34
C LEU A 24 10.52 -5.53 -1.68
N ALA A 25 10.36 -4.44 -2.44
CA ALA A 25 10.43 -3.09 -1.91
C ALA A 25 9.21 -2.72 -1.02
N LEU A 26 8.01 -3.21 -1.37
CA LEU A 26 6.78 -2.89 -0.62
C LEU A 26 6.69 -3.54 0.76
N VAL A 27 7.31 -4.71 0.96
CA VAL A 27 7.24 -5.42 2.26
C VAL A 27 7.75 -4.56 3.42
N PRO A 28 8.99 -4.02 3.40
CA PRO A 28 9.46 -3.15 4.47
C PRO A 28 8.70 -1.81 4.54
N GLU A 29 8.25 -1.29 3.40
CA GLU A 29 7.48 -0.03 3.34
C GLU A 29 6.12 -0.16 4.05
N ALA A 30 5.36 -1.23 3.79
CA ALA A 30 4.07 -1.48 4.42
C ALA A 30 4.21 -1.71 5.93
N ILE A 31 5.26 -2.42 6.34
CA ILE A 31 5.57 -2.66 7.76
C ILE A 31 5.91 -1.33 8.46
N ALA A 32 6.76 -0.49 7.85
CA ALA A 32 7.14 0.79 8.41
C ALA A 32 5.94 1.74 8.57
N PHE A 33 5.05 1.79 7.57
CA PHE A 33 3.84 2.61 7.65
C PHE A 33 2.82 2.09 8.66
N ALA A 34 2.68 0.77 8.82
CA ALA A 34 1.84 0.21 9.87
C ALA A 34 2.35 0.61 11.27
N PHE A 35 3.67 0.53 11.50
CA PHE A 35 4.27 1.02 12.74
C PHE A 35 4.05 2.52 12.95
N ALA A 36 4.25 3.33 11.91
CA ALA A 36 4.01 4.77 11.98
C ALA A 36 2.53 5.11 12.31
N ALA A 37 1.60 4.25 11.90
CA ALA A 37 0.18 4.41 12.15
C ALA A 37 -0.30 3.79 13.48
N GLY A 38 0.59 3.14 14.25
CA GLY A 38 0.23 2.49 15.52
C GLY A 38 -0.66 1.25 15.34
N VAL A 39 -0.64 0.64 14.15
CA VAL A 39 -1.43 -0.54 13.79
C VAL A 39 -0.56 -1.77 13.74
N ASP A 40 -1.15 -2.95 13.93
CA ASP A 40 -0.41 -4.21 13.80
C ASP A 40 0.20 -4.34 12.37
N PRO A 41 1.52 -4.60 12.24
CA PRO A 41 2.20 -4.73 10.95
C PRO A 41 1.62 -5.77 10.01
N LEU A 42 1.01 -6.84 10.54
CA LEU A 42 0.34 -7.86 9.73
C LEU A 42 -0.83 -7.25 8.95
N VAL A 43 -1.56 -6.31 9.54
CA VAL A 43 -2.68 -5.63 8.87
C VAL A 43 -2.19 -4.82 7.68
N GLY A 44 -1.09 -4.10 7.84
CA GLY A 44 -0.45 -3.35 6.75
C GLY A 44 0.05 -4.25 5.62
N LEU A 45 0.65 -5.39 5.97
CA LEU A 45 1.15 -6.37 5.00
C LEU A 45 0.01 -7.02 4.20
N TRP A 46 -1.06 -7.45 4.88
CA TRP A 46 -2.25 -8.00 4.22
C TRP A 46 -2.91 -6.98 3.31
N ALA A 47 -3.05 -5.74 3.77
CA ALA A 47 -3.61 -4.65 2.95
C ALA A 47 -2.80 -4.45 1.66
N ALA A 48 -1.46 -4.44 1.73
CA ALA A 48 -0.60 -4.31 0.56
C ALA A 48 -0.76 -5.47 -0.44
N VAL A 49 -0.88 -6.71 0.06
CA VAL A 49 -1.09 -7.91 -0.78
C VAL A 49 -2.43 -7.84 -1.51
N PHE A 50 -3.53 -7.57 -0.79
CA PHE A 50 -4.86 -7.49 -1.41
C PHE A 50 -4.96 -6.32 -2.39
N MET A 51 -4.39 -5.16 -2.05
CA MET A 51 -4.31 -4.03 -2.97
C MET A 51 -3.50 -4.36 -4.22
N GLY A 52 -2.40 -5.10 -4.10
CA GLY A 52 -1.62 -5.58 -5.24
C GLY A 52 -2.46 -6.43 -6.19
N PHE A 53 -3.21 -7.40 -5.68
CA PHE A 53 -4.09 -8.23 -6.52
C PHE A 53 -5.22 -7.44 -7.18
N ILE A 54 -5.90 -6.58 -6.41
CA ILE A 54 -7.01 -5.76 -6.92
C ILE A 54 -6.50 -4.83 -8.02
N THR A 55 -5.37 -4.17 -7.80
CA THR A 55 -4.82 -3.20 -8.76
C THR A 55 -4.17 -3.87 -9.96
N ALA A 56 -3.67 -5.11 -9.84
CA ALA A 56 -3.26 -5.91 -10.98
C ALA A 56 -4.46 -6.31 -11.87
N ALA A 57 -5.61 -6.62 -11.28
CA ALA A 57 -6.81 -7.01 -12.02
C ALA A 57 -7.59 -5.82 -12.62
N PHE A 58 -7.71 -4.72 -11.89
CA PHE A 58 -8.57 -3.58 -12.23
C PHE A 58 -7.81 -2.26 -12.51
N GLY A 59 -6.47 -2.27 -12.47
CA GLY A 59 -5.65 -1.08 -12.65
C GLY A 59 -5.66 -0.54 -14.09
N GLY A 60 -5.79 0.79 -14.25
CA GLY A 60 -5.96 1.42 -15.55
C GLY A 60 -4.68 1.82 -16.29
N ARG A 61 -3.53 1.93 -15.60
CA ARG A 61 -2.29 2.44 -16.18
C ARG A 61 -1.12 1.45 -16.03
N PRO A 62 -0.61 0.87 -17.12
CA PRO A 62 0.55 0.00 -17.10
C PRO A 62 1.78 0.68 -16.49
N GLY A 63 2.49 -0.02 -15.60
CA GLY A 63 3.70 0.46 -14.94
C GLY A 63 3.46 1.30 -13.67
N MET A 64 2.21 1.51 -13.26
CA MET A 64 1.89 2.13 -11.97
C MET A 64 1.68 1.07 -10.89
N ILE A 65 2.10 1.39 -9.66
CA ILE A 65 1.95 0.54 -8.49
C ILE A 65 1.02 1.25 -7.52
N SER A 66 0.08 0.51 -6.95
CA SER A 66 -0.79 1.01 -5.89
C SER A 66 -0.40 0.33 -4.59
N GLY A 67 -0.17 1.12 -3.55
CA GLY A 67 0.33 0.62 -2.27
C GLY A 67 0.05 1.59 -1.12
N ALA A 68 0.52 1.23 0.07
CA ALA A 68 0.45 2.08 1.25
C ALA A 68 1.33 3.32 1.07
N THR A 69 0.84 4.50 1.46
CA THR A 69 1.61 5.74 1.42
C THR A 69 1.70 6.35 2.81
N GLY A 70 2.79 7.06 3.09
CA GLY A 70 2.96 7.74 4.38
C GLY A 70 1.86 8.75 4.69
N ALA A 71 1.27 9.39 3.67
CA ALA A 71 0.12 10.28 3.84
C ALA A 71 -1.09 9.55 4.46
N ILE A 72 -1.40 8.35 3.96
CA ILE A 72 -2.48 7.53 4.53
C ILE A 72 -2.11 7.05 5.93
N ALA A 73 -0.85 6.68 6.19
CA ALA A 73 -0.42 6.26 7.52
C ALA A 73 -0.69 7.33 8.59
N VAL A 74 -0.44 8.61 8.29
CA VAL A 74 -0.71 9.72 9.23
C VAL A 74 -2.21 9.88 9.50
N VAL A 75 -3.06 9.71 8.49
CA VAL A 75 -4.52 9.81 8.65
C VAL A 75 -5.04 8.63 9.48
N VAL A 76 -4.56 7.42 9.19
CA VAL A 76 -4.87 6.20 9.96
C VAL A 76 -4.45 6.36 11.42
N ALA A 77 -3.24 6.87 11.67
CA ALA A 77 -2.75 7.13 13.03
C ALA A 77 -3.72 8.02 13.82
N LYS A 78 -4.17 9.12 13.19
CA LYS A 78 -5.14 10.04 13.82
C LYS A 78 -6.50 9.39 14.04
N ALA A 79 -6.98 8.57 13.10
CA ALA A 79 -8.25 7.87 13.23
C ALA A 79 -8.22 6.85 14.37
N VAL A 80 -7.16 6.06 14.48
CA VAL A 80 -6.95 5.08 15.57
C VAL A 80 -6.90 5.79 16.92
N GLN A 81 -6.13 6.87 17.03
CA GLN A 81 -6.06 7.70 18.24
C GLN A 81 -7.43 8.28 18.64
N HIS A 82 -8.23 8.72 17.66
CA HIS A 82 -9.57 9.22 17.93
C HIS A 82 -10.50 8.11 18.43
N GLY A 83 -10.48 6.92 17.81
CA GLY A 83 -11.28 5.77 18.26
C GLY A 83 -10.95 5.36 19.70
N ASP A 84 -9.65 5.30 20.04
CA ASP A 84 -9.20 4.96 21.38
C ASP A 84 -9.58 6.02 22.43
N SER A 85 -9.72 7.29 22.02
CA SER A 85 -10.21 8.36 22.92
C SER A 85 -11.69 8.23 23.30
N ILE A 86 -12.49 7.56 22.46
CA ILE A 86 -13.91 7.31 22.72
C ILE A 86 -14.07 6.09 23.64
N ARG A 87 -13.29 5.02 23.40
CA ARG A 87 -13.25 3.81 24.21
C ARG A 87 -11.95 3.06 23.93
N GLU A 88 -11.26 2.61 24.99
CA GLU A 88 -10.05 1.80 24.85
C GLU A 88 -10.31 0.56 24.00
N GLY A 89 -9.47 0.36 22.97
CA GLY A 89 -9.54 -0.77 22.04
C GLY A 89 -10.49 -0.57 20.87
N LEU A 90 -11.15 0.58 20.74
CA LEU A 90 -12.04 0.88 19.62
C LEU A 90 -11.28 1.40 18.39
N GLY A 91 -9.99 1.74 18.48
CA GLY A 91 -9.22 2.34 17.39
C GLY A 91 -9.27 1.56 16.07
N MET A 92 -9.12 0.24 16.12
CA MET A 92 -9.21 -0.62 14.93
C MET A 92 -10.63 -0.73 14.37
N GLN A 93 -11.62 -0.79 15.25
CA GLN A 93 -13.01 -0.84 14.83
C GLN A 93 -13.44 0.48 14.21
N TYR A 94 -12.97 1.60 14.75
CA TYR A 94 -13.21 2.94 14.23
C TYR A 94 -12.54 3.18 12.88
N LEU A 95 -11.38 2.57 12.63
CA LEU A 95 -10.70 2.66 11.34
C LEU A 95 -11.47 1.96 10.20
N PHE A 96 -12.18 0.88 10.50
CA PHE A 96 -12.92 0.07 9.52
C PHE A 96 -14.44 0.33 9.51
N ALA A 97 -14.93 1.24 10.36
CA ALA A 97 -16.33 1.67 10.42
C ALA A 97 -16.60 2.84 9.47
#